data_AF-A0A6N7IK72-F1
#
_entry.id   AF-A0A6N7IK72-F1
#
_cell.length_a   1.000
_cell.length_b   1.000
_cell.length_c   1.000
_cell.angle_alpha   90.00
_cell.angle_beta   90.00
_cell.angle_gamma   90.00
#
_symmetry.space_group_name_H-M   'P 1'
#
loop_
_entity.id
_entity.type
_entity.pdbx_description
1 polymer ?
#
loop_
_entity_poly.entity_id
_entity_poly.type
_entity_poly.pdbx_seq_one_letter_code
_entity_poly.pdbx_strand_id
1 'polypeptide(L)' 'MRNPGLAAARLAVRPDDCVVVEDAPAGIRAGRAAGATVVAVTSTHPADDLGDADAVVPSLAHLEVARQAAGLTLRVRGA' A
#
# COMPACT_ATOMS: atom_id res chain seq x y z
N MET A 1 -15.57 -3.56 -2.06
CA MET A 1 -15.48 -2.71 -0.84
C MET A 1 -14.55 -3.38 0.17
N ARG A 2 -13.31 -2.92 0.30
CA ARG A 2 -12.45 -3.18 1.47
C ARG A 2 -12.09 -1.79 2.02
N ASN A 3 -12.48 -1.49 3.25
CA ASN A 3 -12.24 -0.21 3.90
C ASN A 3 -10.93 -0.31 4.70
N PRO A 4 -9.81 0.25 4.22
CA PRO A 4 -8.52 0.13 4.92
C PRO A 4 -8.52 0.86 6.27
N GLY A 5 -9.31 1.91 6.44
CA GLY A 5 -9.52 2.54 7.75
C GLY A 5 -10.15 1.58 8.77
N LEU A 6 -11.07 0.71 8.34
CA LEU A 6 -11.62 -0.36 9.20
C LEU A 6 -10.55 -1.39 9.58
N ALA A 7 -9.65 -1.74 8.68
CA ALA A 7 -8.56 -2.68 8.97
C ALA A 7 -7.60 -2.09 10.01
N ALA A 8 -7.17 -0.84 9.84
CA ALA A 8 -6.33 -0.13 10.81
C ALA A 8 -6.99 -0.05 12.19
N ALA A 9 -8.30 0.29 12.23
CA ALA A 9 -9.07 0.32 13.47
C ALA A 9 -9.11 -1.05 14.19
N ARG A 10 -9.29 -2.15 13.44
CA ARG A 10 -9.26 -3.51 14.00
C ARG A 10 -7.90 -3.93 14.55
N LEU A 11 -6.83 -3.37 13.99
CA LEU A 11 -5.46 -3.59 14.45
C LEU A 11 -5.03 -2.60 15.53
N ALA A 12 -5.91 -1.68 15.95
CA ALA A 12 -5.62 -0.61 16.89
C ALA A 12 -4.39 0.24 16.51
N VAL A 13 -4.19 0.44 15.20
CA VAL A 13 -3.14 1.29 14.62
C VAL A 13 -3.77 2.43 13.84
N ARG A 14 -3.03 3.51 13.65
CA ARG A 14 -3.50 4.62 12.80
C ARG A 14 -3.27 4.28 11.33
N PRO A 15 -4.17 4.67 10.42
CA PRO A 15 -3.98 4.42 8.99
C PRO A 15 -2.69 5.05 8.42
N ASP A 16 -2.27 6.20 8.93
CA ASP A 16 -1.04 6.88 8.52
C ASP A 16 0.24 6.20 9.05
N ASP A 17 0.11 5.27 10.00
CA ASP A 17 1.17 4.33 10.40
C ASP A 17 1.12 3.02 9.60
N CYS A 18 0.24 2.92 8.58
CA CYS A 18 0.07 1.72 7.77
C CYS A 18 0.56 1.90 6.33
N VAL A 19 1.03 0.80 5.75
CA VAL A 19 1.18 0.64 4.30
C VAL A 19 0.09 -0.28 3.80
N VAL A 20 -0.67 0.18 2.80
CA VAL A 20 -1.64 -0.63 2.07
C VAL A 20 -0.97 -1.16 0.81
N VAL A 21 -1.02 -2.48 0.61
CA VAL A 21 -0.69 -3.11 -0.66
C VAL A 21 -2.00 -3.47 -1.37
N GLU A 22 -2.20 -2.97 -2.57
CA GLU A 22 -3.47 -3.13 -3.29
C GLU A 22 -3.25 -3.31 -4.80
N ASP A 23 -4.20 -3.93 -5.51
CA ASP A 23 -4.10 -4.16 -6.94
C ASP A 23 -5.32 -3.69 -7.73
N ALA A 24 -6.16 -2.86 -7.11
CA ALA A 24 -7.38 -2.30 -7.69
C ALA A 24 -7.53 -0.79 -7.42
N PRO A 25 -8.01 0.00 -8.39
CA PRO A 25 -8.15 1.46 -8.26
C PRO A 25 -9.04 1.88 -7.08
N ALA A 26 -10.11 1.12 -6.81
CA ALA A 26 -11.04 1.42 -5.72
C ALA A 26 -10.39 1.26 -4.34
N GLY A 27 -9.55 0.24 -4.15
CA GLY A 27 -8.82 0.02 -2.91
C GLY A 27 -7.72 1.05 -2.71
N ILE A 28 -7.04 1.47 -3.78
CA ILE A 28 -6.03 2.54 -3.75
C ILE A 28 -6.64 3.83 -3.25
N ARG A 29 -7.75 4.27 -3.87
CA ARG A 29 -8.46 5.48 -3.44
C ARG A 29 -8.92 5.40 -1.99
N ALA A 30 -9.39 4.23 -1.55
CA ALA A 30 -9.79 4.02 -0.16
C ALA A 30 -8.60 4.10 0.81
N GLY A 31 -7.44 3.55 0.44
CA GLY A 31 -6.20 3.60 1.24
C GLY A 31 -5.73 5.04 1.44
N ARG A 32 -5.67 5.81 0.35
CA ARG A 32 -5.27 7.22 0.41
C ARG A 32 -6.28 8.08 1.15
N ALA A 33 -7.58 7.86 0.95
CA ALA A 33 -8.63 8.57 1.69
C ALA A 33 -8.56 8.28 3.21
N ALA A 34 -8.05 7.12 3.62
CA ALA A 34 -7.80 6.80 5.02
C ALA A 34 -6.53 7.46 5.58
N GLY A 35 -5.64 7.99 4.72
CA GLY A 35 -4.37 8.58 5.11
C GLY A 35 -3.18 7.61 5.10
N ALA A 36 -3.34 6.40 4.57
CA ALA A 36 -2.27 5.42 4.47
C ALA A 36 -1.34 5.68 3.27
N THR A 37 -0.09 5.21 3.37
CA THR A 37 0.76 5.04 2.19
C THR A 37 0.26 3.84 1.39
N VAL A 38 0.13 3.97 0.07
CA VAL A 38 -0.40 2.91 -0.79
C VAL A 38 0.63 2.50 -1.84
N VAL A 39 0.97 1.21 -1.87
CA VAL A 39 1.77 0.58 -2.91
C VAL A 39 0.87 -0.31 -3.76
N ALA A 40 0.79 -0.01 -5.04
CA ALA A 40 0.05 -0.82 -6.00
C ALA A 40 0.88 -1.98 -6.55
N VAL A 41 0.25 -3.14 -6.75
CA VAL A 41 0.85 -4.29 -7.44
C VAL A 41 0.09 -4.56 -8.72
N THR A 42 0.77 -4.69 -9.86
CA THR A 42 0.13 -4.93 -11.18
C THR A 42 -0.26 -6.40 -11.37
N SER A 43 -0.97 -7.00 -10.41
CA SER A 43 -1.47 -8.38 -10.50
C SER A 43 -2.80 -8.51 -11.23
N THR A 44 -3.72 -7.56 -11.01
CA THR A 44 -5.08 -7.61 -11.56
C THR A 44 -5.33 -6.54 -12.62
N HIS A 45 -4.83 -5.32 -12.41
CA HIS A 45 -4.99 -4.19 -13.32
C HIS A 45 -3.64 -3.76 -13.92
N PRO A 46 -3.62 -3.20 -15.13
CA PRO A 46 -2.42 -2.61 -15.71
C PRO A 46 -1.94 -1.41 -14.89
N ALA A 47 -0.66 -1.08 -15.01
CA ALA A 47 -0.05 0.04 -14.26
C ALA A 47 -0.78 1.37 -14.47
N ASP A 48 -1.27 1.62 -15.69
CA ASP A 48 -1.99 2.85 -16.06
C ASP A 48 -3.27 3.07 -15.24
N ASP A 49 -3.92 2.00 -14.79
CA ASP A 49 -5.12 2.07 -13.95
C ASP A 49 -4.79 2.32 -12.46
N LEU A 50 -3.53 2.16 -12.07
CA LEU A 50 -3.09 2.16 -10.67
C LEU A 50 -2.31 3.43 -10.28
N GLY A 51 -2.26 4.43 -11.17
CA GLY A 51 -1.46 5.65 -11.01
C GLY A 51 -1.81 6.54 -9.81
N ASP A 52 -2.96 6.31 -9.16
CA ASP A 52 -3.34 7.00 -7.93
C ASP A 52 -2.48 6.58 -6.72
N ALA A 53 -1.75 5.46 -6.78
CA ALA A 53 -0.91 4.96 -5.69
C ALA A 53 0.40 5.73 -5.52
N ASP A 54 1.02 5.65 -4.34
CA ASP A 54 2.29 6.32 -4.05
C ASP A 54 3.49 5.60 -4.70
N ALA A 55 3.35 4.30 -4.99
CA ALA A 55 4.26 3.53 -5.84
C ALA A 55 3.50 2.42 -6.57
N VAL A 56 3.97 2.03 -7.74
CA VAL A 56 3.46 0.88 -8.51
C VAL A 56 4.61 -0.09 -8.75
N VAL A 57 4.42 -1.36 -8.38
CA VAL A 57 5.42 -2.42 -8.57
C VAL A 57 4.82 -3.62 -9.31
N PRO A 58 5.62 -4.36 -10.10
CA PRO A 58 5.08 -5.49 -10.85
C PRO A 58 4.81 -6.71 -9.96
N SER A 59 5.46 -6.80 -8.80
CA SER A 59 5.20 -7.86 -7.81
C SER A 59 5.73 -7.48 -6.43
N LEU A 60 5.28 -8.20 -5.40
CA LEU A 60 5.81 -8.08 -4.03
C LEU A 60 7.31 -8.37 -3.92
N ALA A 61 7.90 -9.08 -4.89
CA ALA A 61 9.35 -9.30 -4.93
C ALA A 61 10.15 -8.00 -5.14
N HIS A 62 9.49 -6.90 -5.51
CA HIS A 62 10.11 -5.59 -5.64
C HIS A 62 10.00 -4.77 -4.35
N LEU A 63 9.44 -5.33 -3.28
CA LEU A 63 9.38 -4.70 -1.98
C LEU A 63 10.37 -5.36 -1.02
N GLU A 64 11.06 -4.50 -0.27
CA GLU A 64 11.91 -4.89 0.84
C GLU A 64 11.42 -4.21 2.11
N VAL A 65 11.20 -5.02 3.15
CA VAL A 65 10.82 -4.54 4.48
C VAL A 65 11.96 -4.84 5.43
N ALA A 66 12.50 -3.78 6.04
CA ALA A 66 13.53 -3.89 7.06
C ALA A 66 13.00 -3.36 8.39
N ARG A 67 13.21 -4.11 9.48
CA ARG A 67 12.91 -3.63 10.83
C ARG A 67 14.05 -2.73 11.33
N GLN A 68 13.67 -1.55 11.82
CA GLN A 68 14.54 -0.60 12.50
C GLN A 68 14.14 -0.50 13.98
N ALA A 69 14.97 0.15 14.80
CA ALA A 69 14.66 0.38 16.21
C ALA A 69 13.34 1.14 16.42
N ALA A 70 13.01 2.07 15.51
CA ALA A 70 11.84 2.94 15.58
C ALA A 70 10.64 2.49 14.71
N GLY A 71 10.73 1.37 13.98
CA GLY A 71 9.64 0.94 13.10
C GLY A 71 10.07 0.07 11.93
N LEU A 72 9.36 0.19 10.81
CA LEU A 72 9.67 -0.51 9.55
C LEU A 72 10.11 0.51 8.50
N THR A 73 11.12 0.16 7.70
CA THR A 73 11.44 0.86 6.45
C THR A 73 10.97 0.00 5.29
N LEU A 74 10.23 0.61 4.37
CA LEU A 74 9.85 0.00 3.10
C LEU A 74 10.73 0.57 1.99
N ARG A 75 11.34 -0.29 1.17
CA ARG A 75 12.08 0.10 -0.04
C ARG A 75 11.49 -0.58 -1.25
N VAL A 76 11.28 0.21 -2.31
CA VAL A 76 10.99 -0.30 -3.65
C VAL A 76 12.34 -0.57 -4.34
N ARG A 77 12.54 -1.81 -4.78
CA ARG A 77 13.68 -2.21 -5.61
C ARG A 77 13.40 -1.84 -7.07
N GLY A 78 14.45 -1.48 -7.80
CA GLY A 78 14.34 -1.18 -9.23
C GLY A 78 13.65 -2.33 -9.97
N ALA A 79 12.66 -1.97 -10.79
CA ALA A 79 11.99 -2.86 -11.72
C ALA A 79 12.87 -3.14 -12.94
#